data_AF-A0A838JIL6-F1
#
_entry.id   AF-A0A838JIL6-F1
#
_cell.length_a   1.000
_cell.length_b   1.000
_cell.length_c   1.000
_cell.angle_alpha   90.00
_cell.angle_beta   90.00
_cell.angle_gamma   90.00
#
_symmetry.space_group_name_H-M   'P 1'
#
loop_
_entity.id
_entity.type
_entity.pdbx_description
1 polymer ?
#
loop_
_entity_poly.entity_id
_entity_poly.type
_entity_poly.pdbx_seq_one_letter_code
_entity_poly.pdbx_strand_id
1 'polypeptide(L)'
;ISLAVITGNPVFDAFGSIAIGVLLILVAIVIGIEVKDLLIGQSVEEAERTAIRGFIEEQAEVDKVMSLLTLQMGEEIVIAVKASMHEGDARRMIAHINRIEERLRKRFPAIRWIFFEPDVAD
;
A
#
# COMPACT_ATOMS: atom_id res chain seq x y z
N ILE A 1 42.46 -7.83 8.96
CA ILE A 1 43.72 -7.73 9.73
C ILE A 1 44.91 -7.95 8.79
N SER A 2 45.06 -7.07 7.79
CA SER A 2 46.00 -7.34 6.67
C SER A 2 46.88 -6.15 6.31
N LEU A 3 46.49 -4.91 6.64
CA LEU A 3 47.31 -3.71 6.36
C LEU A 3 48.20 -3.30 7.55
N ALA A 4 47.72 -3.45 8.79
CA ALA A 4 48.49 -3.08 10.00
C ALA A 4 49.81 -3.86 10.17
N VAL A 5 49.86 -5.11 9.71
CA VAL A 5 51.04 -5.98 9.82
C VAL A 5 52.12 -5.61 8.79
N ILE A 6 51.76 -4.99 7.67
CA ILE A 6 52.69 -4.66 6.58
C ILE A 6 53.32 -3.27 6.77
N THR A 7 52.57 -2.29 7.30
CA THR A 7 53.04 -0.90 7.44
C THR A 7 53.43 -0.48 8.86
N GLY A 8 53.18 -1.29 9.89
CA GLY A 8 53.53 -0.98 11.28
C GLY A 8 52.80 0.23 11.89
N ASN A 9 51.80 0.78 11.19
CA ASN A 9 51.05 1.95 11.61
C ASN A 9 49.55 1.61 11.83
N PRO A 10 49.08 1.49 13.09
CA PRO A 10 47.71 1.10 13.42
C PRO A 10 46.64 2.14 13.00
N VAL A 11 47.06 3.35 12.60
CA VAL A 11 46.16 4.43 12.17
C VAL A 11 45.35 4.04 10.92
N PHE A 12 45.94 3.30 9.98
CA PHE A 12 45.23 2.86 8.77
C PHE A 12 44.13 1.83 9.05
N ASP A 13 44.29 0.99 10.07
CA ASP A 13 43.29 0.00 10.50
C ASP A 13 42.13 0.67 11.27
N ALA A 14 42.44 1.74 12.02
CA ALA A 14 41.46 2.58 12.70
C ALA A 14 40.57 3.36 11.69
N PHE A 15 41.16 3.97 10.67
CA PHE A 15 40.39 4.63 9.59
C PHE A 15 39.51 3.64 8.81
N GLY A 16 40.02 2.43 8.54
CA GLY A 16 39.24 1.37 7.91
C GLY A 16 38.01 0.97 8.74
N SER A 17 38.19 0.84 10.05
CA SER A 17 37.09 0.50 10.98
C SER A 17 36.04 1.61 11.08
N ILE A 18 36.47 2.88 11.11
CA ILE A 18 35.57 4.03 11.10
C ILE A 18 34.80 4.09 9.77
N ALA A 19 35.45 3.86 8.63
CA ALA A 19 34.81 3.86 7.33
C ALA A 19 33.72 2.78 7.22
N ILE A 20 33.97 1.57 7.74
CA ILE A 20 32.97 0.50 7.81
C ILE A 20 31.82 0.93 8.73
N GLY A 21 32.11 1.54 9.89
CA GLY A 21 31.08 2.04 10.80
C GLY A 21 30.16 3.08 10.14
N VAL A 22 30.73 4.05 9.42
CA VAL A 22 29.97 5.07 8.68
C VAL A 22 29.12 4.42 7.58
N LEU A 23 29.68 3.45 6.84
CA LEU A 23 28.95 2.72 5.80
C LEU A 23 27.74 1.99 6.38
N LEU A 24 27.90 1.30 7.51
CA LEU A 24 26.81 0.60 8.19
C LEU A 24 25.72 1.54 8.68
N ILE A 25 26.08 2.71 9.22
CA ILE A 25 25.12 3.75 9.62
C ILE A 25 24.33 4.24 8.40
N LEU A 26 25.01 4.51 7.28
CA LEU A 26 24.36 4.93 6.04
C LEU A 26 23.36 3.89 5.54
N VAL A 27 23.76 2.61 5.50
CA VAL A 27 22.88 1.50 5.11
C VAL A 27 21.68 1.39 6.06
N ALA A 28 21.90 1.49 7.37
CA ALA A 28 20.84 1.44 8.36
C ALA A 28 19.84 2.60 8.18
N ILE A 29 20.30 3.82 7.87
CA ILE A 29 19.43 4.96 7.58
C ILE A 29 18.58 4.70 6.34
N VAL A 30 19.18 4.22 5.25
CA VAL A 30 18.46 3.93 3.99
C VAL A 30 17.36 2.89 4.23
N ILE A 31 17.69 1.77 4.89
CA ILE A 31 16.71 0.72 5.20
C ILE A 31 15.62 1.26 6.14
N GLY A 32 15.99 2.07 7.13
CA GLY A 32 15.04 2.66 8.07
C GLY A 32 14.00 3.56 7.41
N ILE A 33 14.39 4.30 6.36
CA ILE A 33 13.46 5.12 5.57
C ILE A 33 12.48 4.24 4.79
N GLU A 34 12.97 3.18 4.13
CA GLU A 34 12.14 2.27 3.33
C GLU A 34 11.10 1.53 4.20
N VAL A 35 11.54 0.98 5.34
CA VAL A 35 10.64 0.25 6.25
C VAL A 35 9.59 1.18 6.86
N LYS A 36 9.94 2.44 7.13
CA LYS A 36 8.98 3.45 7.62
C LYS A 36 7.84 3.66 6.62
N ASP A 37 8.14 3.72 5.33
CA ASP A 37 7.11 3.94 4.30
C ASP A 37 6.18 2.71 4.16
N LEU A 38 6.73 1.49 4.32
CA LEU A 38 5.92 0.27 4.41
C LEU A 38 5.01 0.24 5.66
N LEU A 39 5.45 0.81 6.78
CA LEU A 39 4.70 0.83 8.04
C LEU A 39 3.59 1.91 8.07
N ILE A 40 3.78 3.03 7.36
CA ILE A 40 2.75 4.08 7.24
C ILE A 40 1.62 3.63 6.30
N GLY A 41 1.87 2.58 5.49
CA GLY A 41 0.91 1.98 4.61
C GLY A 41 0.95 2.65 3.25
N GLN A 42 1.62 2.00 2.30
CA GLN A 42 1.65 2.48 0.94
C GLN A 42 0.28 2.29 0.30
N SER A 43 -0.17 3.26 -0.49
CA SER A 43 -1.25 3.01 -1.43
C SER A 43 -0.78 1.98 -2.45
N VAL A 44 -1.72 1.18 -2.98
CA VAL A 44 -1.41 0.28 -4.08
C VAL A 44 -0.89 1.07 -5.28
N GLU A 45 -0.18 0.40 -6.18
CA GLU A 45 0.33 1.05 -7.39
C GLU A 45 -0.79 1.80 -8.13
N GLU A 46 -0.50 3.01 -8.64
CA GLU A 46 -1.52 3.87 -9.26
C GLU A 46 -2.26 3.19 -10.42
N ALA A 47 -1.59 2.28 -11.12
CA ALA A 47 -2.21 1.45 -12.16
C ALA A 47 -3.29 0.50 -11.58
N GLU A 48 -2.99 -0.17 -10.47
CA GLU A 48 -3.93 -1.06 -9.79
C GLU A 48 -5.07 -0.28 -9.15
N ARG A 49 -4.78 0.86 -8.53
CA ARG A 49 -5.79 1.78 -7.98
C ARG A 49 -6.77 2.25 -9.06
N THR A 50 -6.25 2.61 -10.24
CA THR A 50 -7.06 3.04 -11.38
C THR A 50 -7.92 1.88 -11.91
N ALA A 51 -7.36 0.66 -11.97
CA ALA A 51 -8.11 -0.53 -12.37
C ALA A 51 -9.24 -0.86 -11.40
N ILE A 52 -9.00 -0.77 -10.08
CA ILE A 52 -10.03 -0.97 -9.05
C ILE A 52 -11.12 0.08 -9.17
N ARG A 53 -10.75 1.36 -9.31
CA ARG A 53 -11.71 2.45 -9.51
C ARG A 53 -12.60 2.20 -10.74
N GLY A 54 -11.97 1.96 -11.89
CA GLY A 54 -12.69 1.72 -13.14
C GLY A 54 -13.63 0.52 -13.03
N PHE A 55 -13.18 -0.56 -12.38
CA PHE A 55 -14.03 -1.72 -12.14
C PHE A 55 -15.27 -1.38 -11.32
N ILE A 56 -15.16 -0.56 -10.27
CA ILE A 56 -16.31 -0.17 -9.44
C ILE A 56 -17.26 0.76 -10.22
N GLU A 57 -16.71 1.67 -11.01
CA GLU A 57 -17.49 2.60 -11.87
C GLU A 57 -18.23 1.88 -13.01
N GLU A 58 -17.76 0.72 -13.46
CA GLU A 58 -18.44 -0.11 -14.47
C GLU A 58 -19.65 -0.89 -13.93
N GLN A 59 -19.87 -0.91 -12.62
CA GLN A 59 -20.96 -1.67 -12.02
C GLN A 59 -22.29 -0.94 -12.23
N ALA A 60 -23.28 -1.63 -12.81
CA ALA A 60 -24.58 -1.05 -13.13
C ALA A 60 -25.39 -0.58 -11.90
N GLU A 61 -24.96 -0.94 -10.69
CA GLU A 61 -25.57 -0.50 -9.44
C GLU A 61 -24.95 0.80 -8.88
N VAL A 62 -23.77 1.19 -9.37
CA VAL A 62 -22.99 2.36 -8.92
C VAL A 62 -23.21 3.53 -9.89
N ASP A 63 -23.60 4.67 -9.34
CA ASP A 63 -23.75 5.91 -10.09
C ASP A 63 -22.40 6.64 -10.24
N LYS A 64 -21.67 6.77 -9.12
CA LYS A 64 -20.37 7.46 -9.10
C LYS A 64 -19.51 7.04 -7.91
N VAL A 65 -18.22 6.79 -8.14
CA VAL A 65 -17.23 6.63 -7.06
C VAL A 65 -16.74 8.00 -6.59
N MET A 66 -17.07 8.37 -5.37
CA MET A 66 -16.72 9.65 -4.76
C MET A 66 -15.30 9.63 -4.22
N SER A 67 -14.95 8.60 -3.45
CA SER A 67 -13.61 8.41 -2.89
C SER A 67 -13.19 6.95 -2.95
N LEU A 68 -11.90 6.72 -3.20
CA LEU A 68 -11.27 5.42 -3.14
C LEU A 68 -9.92 5.55 -2.43
N LEU A 69 -9.85 4.92 -1.26
CA LEU A 69 -8.65 4.76 -0.46
C LEU A 69 -8.21 3.31 -0.53
N THR A 70 -6.90 3.12 -0.71
CA THR A 70 -6.26 1.82 -0.84
C THR A 70 -5.09 1.78 0.12
N LEU A 71 -4.95 0.67 0.83
CA LEU A 71 -3.84 0.43 1.74
C LEU A 71 -3.26 -0.94 1.45
N GLN A 72 -1.98 -0.98 1.11
CA GLN A 72 -1.25 -2.22 0.91
C GLN A 72 -0.64 -2.69 2.23
N MET A 73 -0.94 -3.94 2.59
CA MET A 73 -0.46 -4.63 3.79
C MET A 73 0.25 -5.92 3.38
N GLY A 74 1.53 -5.80 3.02
CA GLY A 74 2.29 -6.92 2.44
C GLY A 74 1.71 -7.33 1.08
N GLU A 75 1.18 -8.55 1.00
CA GLU A 75 0.53 -9.09 -0.20
C GLU A 75 -0.99 -8.83 -0.23
N GLU A 76 -1.58 -8.39 0.89
CA GLU A 76 -3.01 -8.12 0.99
C GLU A 76 -3.30 -6.62 0.78
N ILE A 77 -4.48 -6.34 0.24
CA ILE A 77 -4.97 -4.98 0.00
C ILE A 77 -6.24 -4.76 0.82
N VAL A 78 -6.30 -3.61 1.50
CA VAL A 78 -7.52 -3.06 2.10
C VAL A 78 -8.01 -1.92 1.24
N ILE A 79 -9.29 -1.92 0.91
CA ILE A 79 -9.93 -0.82 0.20
C ILE A 79 -11.07 -0.22 1.03
N ALA A 80 -11.18 1.10 0.98
CA ALA A 80 -12.34 1.84 1.45
C ALA A 80 -12.87 2.68 0.30
N VAL A 81 -14.14 2.50 -0.04
CA VAL A 81 -14.80 3.16 -1.14
C VAL A 81 -16.03 3.91 -0.64
N LYS A 82 -16.13 5.18 -1.02
CA LYS A 82 -17.33 6.00 -0.85
C LYS A 82 -17.96 6.18 -2.24
N ALA A 83 -19.19 5.75 -2.42
CA ALA A 83 -19.85 5.79 -3.73
C ALA A 83 -21.33 6.12 -3.65
N SER A 84 -21.79 6.87 -4.65
CA SER A 84 -23.20 7.06 -4.97
C SER A 84 -23.73 5.81 -5.65
N MET A 85 -24.83 5.29 -5.10
CA MET A 85 -25.54 4.13 -5.61
C MET A 85 -26.80 4.60 -6.34
N HIS A 86 -27.21 3.90 -7.40
CA HIS A 86 -28.51 4.17 -8.00
C HIS A 86 -29.67 3.90 -7.02
N GLU A 87 -30.76 4.66 -7.18
CA GLU A 87 -31.89 4.66 -6.24
C GLU A 87 -32.42 3.25 -5.92
N GLY A 88 -32.66 3.00 -4.63
CA GLY A 88 -33.19 1.75 -4.14
C GLY A 88 -33.49 1.81 -2.64
N ASP A 89 -34.25 0.84 -2.14
CA ASP A 89 -34.40 0.68 -0.70
C ASP A 89 -33.09 0.19 -0.05
N ALA A 90 -32.99 0.34 1.26
CA ALA A 90 -31.77 -0.03 2.00
C ALA A 90 -31.40 -1.51 1.80
N ARG A 91 -32.38 -2.42 1.71
CA ARG A 91 -32.11 -3.86 1.54
C ARG A 91 -31.50 -4.17 0.18
N ARG A 92 -32.02 -3.55 -0.88
CA ARG A 92 -31.54 -3.72 -2.24
C ARG A 92 -30.15 -3.12 -2.39
N MET A 93 -29.90 -1.96 -1.79
CA MET A 93 -28.58 -1.34 -1.77
C MET A 93 -27.53 -2.26 -1.11
N ILE A 94 -27.83 -2.82 0.06
CA ILE A 94 -26.95 -3.79 0.73
C ILE A 94 -26.70 -5.02 -0.16
N ALA A 95 -27.74 -5.54 -0.83
CA ALA A 95 -27.58 -6.67 -1.73
C ALA A 95 -26.71 -6.34 -2.96
N HIS A 96 -26.80 -5.12 -3.48
CA HIS A 96 -25.93 -4.64 -4.56
C HIS A 96 -24.48 -4.52 -4.09
N ILE A 97 -24.24 -3.91 -2.93
CA ILE A 97 -22.90 -3.78 -2.33
C ILE A 97 -22.25 -5.16 -2.17
N ASN A 98 -22.96 -6.13 -1.56
CA ASN A 98 -22.43 -7.49 -1.38
C ASN A 98 -22.04 -8.15 -2.71
N ARG A 99 -22.82 -7.94 -3.78
CA ARG A 99 -22.48 -8.46 -5.12
C ARG A 99 -21.25 -7.78 -5.70
N ILE A 100 -21.13 -6.46 -5.55
CA ILE A 100 -19.95 -5.71 -5.99
C ILE A 100 -18.71 -6.21 -5.24
N GLU A 101 -18.80 -6.40 -3.92
CA GLU A 101 -17.70 -6.93 -3.10
C GLU A 101 -17.27 -8.33 -3.55
N GLU A 102 -18.22 -9.24 -3.84
CA GLU A 102 -17.91 -10.56 -4.38
C GLU A 102 -17.21 -10.46 -5.74
N ARG A 103 -17.67 -9.58 -6.63
CA ARG A 103 -17.08 -9.38 -7.96
C ARG A 103 -15.68 -8.76 -7.86
N LEU A 104 -15.47 -7.81 -6.94
CA LEU A 104 -14.16 -7.24 -6.63
C LEU A 104 -13.18 -8.30 -6.15
N ARG A 105 -13.56 -9.13 -5.18
CA ARG A 105 -12.70 -10.21 -4.66
C ARG A 105 -12.34 -11.24 -5.73
N LYS A 106 -13.26 -11.53 -6.65
CA LYS A 106 -12.99 -12.42 -7.80
C LYS A 106 -12.01 -11.81 -8.79
N ARG A 107 -12.12 -10.51 -9.06
CA ARG A 107 -11.27 -9.81 -10.03
C ARG A 107 -9.89 -9.48 -9.48
N PHE A 108 -9.82 -9.13 -8.20
CA PHE A 108 -8.60 -8.72 -7.49
C PHE A 108 -8.42 -9.60 -6.24
N PRO A 109 -7.82 -10.80 -6.37
CA PRO A 109 -7.69 -11.74 -5.26
C PRO A 109 -6.86 -11.24 -4.07
N ALA A 110 -6.01 -10.24 -4.29
CA ALA A 110 -5.23 -9.59 -3.24
C ALA A 110 -6.09 -8.75 -2.28
N ILE A 111 -7.33 -8.37 -2.66
CA ILE A 111 -8.22 -7.59 -1.81
C ILE A 111 -8.76 -8.46 -0.66
N ARG A 112 -8.27 -8.18 0.55
CA ARG A 112 -8.68 -8.88 1.77
C ARG A 112 -9.88 -8.21 2.45
N TRP A 113 -9.88 -6.89 2.53
CA TRP A 113 -10.89 -6.12 3.24
C TRP A 113 -11.49 -5.05 2.33
N ILE A 114 -12.81 -4.94 2.36
CA ILE A 114 -13.57 -3.95 1.60
C ILE A 114 -14.48 -3.23 2.58
N PHE A 115 -14.36 -1.91 2.64
CA PHE A 115 -15.29 -1.04 3.33
C PHE A 115 -16.04 -0.24 2.28
N PHE A 116 -17.33 -0.51 2.11
CA PHE A 116 -18.16 0.17 1.14
C PHE A 116 -19.14 1.09 1.88
N GLU A 117 -18.98 2.39 1.68
CA GLU A 117 -19.83 3.44 2.23
C GLU A 117 -20.72 4.00 1.12
N PRO A 118 -22.04 3.70 1.12
CA PRO A 118 -22.97 4.36 0.22
C PRO A 118 -23.25 5.78 0.73
N ASP A 119 -23.05 6.78 -0.12
CA ASP A 119 -23.34 8.18 0.20
C ASP A 119 -23.90 8.92 -1.03
N VAL A 120 -24.56 10.05 -0.79
CA VAL A 120 -25.17 10.91 -1.82
C VAL A 120 -24.52 12.29 -1.90
N ALA A 121 -23.69 12.66 -0.91
CA ALA A 121 -22.97 13.94 -0.85
C ALA A 121 -21.58 13.76 -0.21
N ASP A 122 -20.65 14.65 -0.53
CA ASP A 122 -19.24 14.54 -0.09
C ASP A 122 -19.04 15.04 1.35
#